data_AF-A0A354WCP4-F1
#
_entry.id   AF-A0A354WCP4-F1
#
_cell.length_a   1.000
_cell.length_b   1.000
_cell.length_c   1.000
_cell.angle_alpha   90.00
_cell.angle_beta   90.00
_cell.angle_gamma   90.00
#
_symmetry.space_group_name_H-M   'P 1'
#
loop_
_entity.id
_entity.type
_entity.pdbx_description
1 polymer ?
#
loop_
_entity_poly.entity_id
_entity_poly.type
_entity_poly.pdbx_seq_one_letter_code
_entity_poly.pdbx_strand_id
1 'polypeptide(L)'
;MTGCRPGEAFALVWNNVRFDFIWFNKSYSASIKDVKVTKNNGIRQFFLYPRLTELLKRIQPDDTKLKDLVFKQENGRTYSSALQGALWLGFTKTRKNKTVPYPGVVTRLIEDGKLNTYLSPYHTRHTFITLTAWANKENSSALALLAACCENSVDVILKHYLDVDHSVTLIIIE
;
A
#
# COMPACT_ATOMS: atom_id res chain seq x y z
N MET A 1 0.39 5.78 -0.47
CA MET A 1 0.54 6.71 0.67
C MET A 1 1.64 6.29 1.63
N THR A 2 1.84 4.99 1.90
CA THR A 2 2.98 4.52 2.73
C THR A 2 3.92 3.56 2.01
N GLY A 3 3.48 3.01 0.88
CA GLY A 3 4.16 1.91 0.20
C GLY A 3 4.14 0.60 0.99
N CYS A 4 3.45 0.48 2.12
CA CYS A 4 3.38 -0.78 2.87
C CYS A 4 2.82 -1.92 2.01
N ARG A 5 3.24 -3.15 2.29
CA ARG A 5 2.71 -4.35 1.64
C ARG A 5 1.25 -4.55 2.06
N PRO A 6 0.40 -5.13 1.19
CA PRO A 6 -1.00 -5.38 1.54
C PRO A 6 -1.18 -6.15 2.86
N GLY A 7 -0.38 -7.19 3.09
CA GLY A 7 -0.42 -7.97 4.34
C GLY A 7 -0.17 -7.14 5.59
N GLU A 8 0.68 -6.12 5.52
CA GLU A 8 0.94 -5.20 6.65
C GLU A 8 -0.26 -4.30 6.90
N ALA A 9 -0.88 -3.77 5.84
CA ALA A 9 -2.12 -3.01 5.96
C ALA A 9 -3.25 -3.88 6.56
N PHE A 10 -3.35 -5.14 6.15
CA PHE A 10 -4.36 -6.08 6.66
C PHE A 10 -4.16 -6.41 8.15
N ALA A 11 -2.92 -6.39 8.65
CA ALA A 11 -2.61 -6.65 10.05
C ALA A 11 -2.56 -5.40 10.92
N LEU A 12 -2.68 -4.21 10.34
CA LEU A 12 -2.50 -2.95 11.06
C LEU A 12 -3.64 -2.72 12.05
N VAL A 13 -3.30 -2.53 13.32
CA VAL A 13 -4.24 -2.17 14.39
C VAL A 13 -3.94 -0.78 14.94
N TRP A 14 -4.90 -0.15 15.60
CA TRP A 14 -4.73 1.21 16.13
C TRP A 14 -3.62 1.33 17.17
N ASN A 15 -3.28 0.25 17.89
CA ASN A 15 -2.14 0.22 18.80
C ASN A 15 -0.80 0.52 18.08
N ASN A 16 -0.71 0.21 16.79
CA ASN A 16 0.47 0.49 15.97
C ASN A 16 0.53 1.92 15.43
N VAL A 17 -0.55 2.70 15.55
CA VAL A 17 -0.63 4.06 15.05
C VAL A 17 -0.36 5.03 16.21
N ARG A 18 0.66 5.86 16.02
CA ARG A 18 0.88 7.09 16.79
C ARG A 18 0.76 8.23 15.79
N PHE A 19 0.18 9.36 16.16
CA PHE A 19 -0.06 10.43 15.19
C PHE A 19 1.22 11.17 14.72
N ASP A 20 2.39 10.63 15.08
CA ASP A 20 3.70 10.96 14.52
C ASP A 20 4.26 9.85 13.58
N PHE A 21 3.92 8.58 13.84
CA PHE A 21 4.43 7.43 13.07
C PHE A 21 3.54 6.17 13.17
N ILE A 22 3.69 5.27 12.20
CA ILE A 22 3.09 3.93 12.21
C ILE A 22 4.19 2.88 12.42
N TRP A 23 3.94 1.91 13.30
CA TRP A 23 4.74 0.69 13.38
C TRP A 23 4.18 -0.41 12.48
N PHE A 24 4.93 -0.79 11.45
CA PHE A 24 4.67 -2.03 10.73
C PHE A 24 5.51 -3.15 11.35
N ASN A 25 4.87 -3.99 12.15
CA ASN A 25 5.51 -5.12 12.85
C ASN A 25 4.84 -6.48 12.62
N LYS A 26 3.73 -6.50 11.87
CA LYS A 26 2.95 -7.70 11.58
C LYS A 26 2.50 -7.68 10.13
N SER A 27 2.34 -8.86 9.56
CA SER A 27 1.76 -9.04 8.23
C SER A 27 0.78 -10.21 8.26
N TYR A 28 -0.45 -9.97 7.80
CA TYR A 28 -1.45 -11.01 7.66
C TYR A 28 -1.26 -11.75 6.34
N SER A 29 -1.28 -13.08 6.39
CA SER A 29 -1.27 -13.93 5.21
C SER A 29 -2.53 -14.79 5.16
N ALA A 30 -3.37 -14.54 4.17
CA ALA A 30 -4.61 -15.26 4.00
C ALA A 30 -4.41 -16.74 3.59
N SER A 31 -3.29 -17.08 2.96
CA SER A 31 -3.00 -18.47 2.55
C SER A 31 -2.82 -19.40 3.74
N ILE A 32 -2.34 -18.88 4.87
CA ILE A 32 -2.15 -19.62 6.12
C ILE A 32 -3.08 -19.14 7.24
N LYS A 33 -3.95 -18.15 6.94
CA LYS A 33 -4.90 -17.50 7.87
C LYS A 33 -4.26 -17.05 9.18
N ASP A 34 -3.02 -16.53 9.10
CA ASP A 34 -2.23 -16.21 10.28
C ASP A 34 -1.60 -14.82 10.16
N VAL A 35 -1.40 -14.19 11.32
CA VAL A 35 -0.69 -12.93 11.46
C VAL A 35 0.72 -13.25 11.92
N LYS A 36 1.66 -13.24 10.98
CA LYS A 36 3.05 -13.47 11.29
C LYS A 36 3.72 -12.14 11.65
N VAL A 37 4.77 -12.23 12.48
CA VAL A 37 5.81 -11.20 12.46
C VAL A 37 6.36 -11.13 11.03
N THR A 38 6.74 -9.94 10.57
CA THR A 38 7.24 -9.75 9.19
C THR A 38 8.32 -10.79 8.86
N LYS A 39 8.42 -11.19 7.59
CA LYS A 39 9.29 -12.31 7.13
C LYS A 39 10.75 -12.20 7.60
N ASN A 40 11.20 -10.99 7.95
CA ASN A 40 12.55 -10.68 8.41
C ASN A 40 12.63 -10.26 9.89
N ASN A 41 11.57 -10.45 10.69
CA ASN A 41 11.45 -9.92 12.06
C ASN A 41 11.61 -8.38 12.16
N GLY A 42 11.51 -7.69 11.02
CA GLY A 42 11.74 -6.27 10.88
C GLY A 42 10.54 -5.47 11.38
N ILE A 43 10.68 -4.86 12.55
CA ILE A 43 9.82 -3.76 12.97
C ILE A 43 10.33 -2.53 12.25
N ARG A 44 9.47 -1.83 11.52
CA ARG A 44 9.82 -0.52 10.96
C ARG A 44 8.84 0.56 11.36
N GLN A 45 9.37 1.76 11.49
CA GLN A 45 8.61 2.98 11.66
C GLN A 45 8.41 3.67 10.31
N PHE A 46 7.20 4.18 10.09
CA PHE A 46 6.88 5.06 8.98
C PHE A 46 6.33 6.36 9.54
N PHE A 47 7.03 7.46 9.33
CA PHE A 47 6.61 8.78 9.82
C PHE A 47 5.40 9.31 9.04
N LEU A 48 4.45 9.89 9.77
CA LEU A 48 3.25 10.44 9.17
C LEU A 48 3.53 11.81 8.53
N TYR A 49 2.74 12.11 7.49
CA TYR A 49 2.70 13.41 6.84
C TYR A 49 1.24 13.89 6.82
N PRO A 50 0.96 15.20 6.65
CA PRO A 50 -0.36 15.78 6.92
C PRO A 50 -1.53 15.03 6.28
N ARG A 51 -1.44 14.74 4.97
CA ARG A 51 -2.48 14.01 4.24
C ARG A 51 -2.74 12.60 4.78
N LEU A 52 -1.71 11.89 5.23
CA LEU A 52 -1.89 10.55 5.83
C LEU A 52 -2.48 10.66 7.24
N THR A 53 -2.07 11.66 8.01
CA THR A 53 -2.61 11.97 9.33
C THR A 53 -4.10 12.28 9.26
N GLU A 54 -4.51 13.14 8.33
CA GLU A 54 -5.91 13.49 8.08
C GLU A 54 -6.74 12.26 7.68
N LEU A 55 -6.21 11.41 6.80
CA LEU A 55 -6.87 10.17 6.42
C LEU A 55 -7.11 9.28 7.64
N LEU A 56 -6.07 9.06 8.46
CA LEU A 56 -6.18 8.20 9.65
C LEU A 56 -7.18 8.75 10.66
N LYS A 57 -7.16 10.06 10.94
CA LYS A 57 -8.15 10.70 11.81
C LYS A 57 -9.57 10.54 11.27
N ARG A 58 -9.77 10.74 9.96
CA ARG A 58 -11.08 10.64 9.33
C ARG A 58 -11.68 9.23 9.39
N ILE A 59 -10.85 8.19 9.32
CA ILE A 59 -11.32 6.80 9.32
C ILE A 59 -11.36 6.16 10.70
N GLN A 60 -11.01 6.89 11.77
CA GLN A 60 -11.00 6.38 13.14
C GLN A 60 -12.38 6.60 13.78
N PRO A 61 -13.16 5.54 14.09
CA PRO A 61 -14.38 5.68 14.89
C PRO A 61 -14.10 6.18 16.31
N ASP A 62 -15.06 6.87 16.93
CA ASP A 62 -14.92 7.38 18.31
C ASP A 62 -14.74 6.27 19.35
N ASP A 63 -15.31 5.08 19.11
CA ASP A 63 -15.26 3.92 20.00
C ASP A 63 -14.07 2.96 19.73
N THR A 64 -13.09 3.42 18.96
CA THR A 64 -11.91 2.63 18.56
C THR A 64 -11.13 2.09 19.75
N LYS A 65 -10.91 0.76 19.77
CA LYS A 65 -10.01 0.10 20.72
C LYS A 65 -8.63 -0.10 20.11
N LEU A 66 -7.60 -0.16 20.96
CA LEU A 66 -6.21 -0.33 20.53
C LEU A 66 -5.97 -1.58 19.66
N LYS A 67 -6.70 -2.68 19.91
CA LYS A 67 -6.55 -3.93 19.14
C LYS A 67 -7.43 -3.98 17.90
N ASP A 68 -8.25 -2.96 17.65
CA ASP A 68 -9.09 -2.92 16.47
C ASP A 68 -8.24 -2.69 15.22
N LEU A 69 -8.61 -3.37 14.14
CA LEU A 69 -8.01 -3.18 12.82
C LEU A 69 -8.28 -1.77 12.31
N VAL A 70 -7.24 -1.15 11.76
CA VAL A 70 -7.35 0.15 11.05
C VAL A 70 -8.17 -0.02 9.77
N PHE A 71 -7.90 -1.11 9.02
CA PHE A 71 -8.64 -1.45 7.81
C PHE A 71 -9.41 -2.75 8.02
N LYS A 72 -10.72 -2.65 8.21
CA LYS A 72 -11.63 -3.78 8.40
C LYS A 72 -12.80 -3.74 7.42
N GLN A 73 -13.30 -4.92 7.08
CA GLN A 73 -14.57 -5.08 6.38
C GLN A 73 -15.74 -4.66 7.29
N GLU A 74 -16.92 -4.44 6.71
CA GLU A 74 -18.15 -4.13 7.46
C GLU A 74 -18.49 -5.18 8.53
N ASN A 75 -18.15 -6.45 8.27
CA ASN A 75 -18.32 -7.55 9.22
C ASN A 75 -17.22 -7.64 10.30
N GLY A 76 -16.33 -6.64 10.39
CA GLY A 76 -15.22 -6.58 11.35
C GLY A 76 -13.99 -7.43 11.01
N ARG A 77 -14.03 -8.25 9.95
CA ARG A 77 -12.88 -9.08 9.55
C ARG A 77 -11.82 -8.26 8.82
N THR A 78 -10.58 -8.74 8.89
CA THR A 78 -9.48 -8.20 8.07
C THR A 78 -9.70 -8.47 6.58
N TYR A 79 -9.03 -7.69 5.74
CA TYR A 79 -8.92 -7.95 4.30
C TYR A 79 -7.93 -9.08 4.00
N SER A 80 -7.98 -9.58 2.78
CA SER A 80 -7.05 -10.58 2.25
C SER A 80 -6.60 -10.20 0.85
N SER A 81 -5.50 -10.77 0.37
CA SER A 81 -5.04 -10.54 -1.01
C SER A 81 -6.08 -10.96 -2.04
N ALA A 82 -6.84 -12.04 -1.78
CA ALA A 82 -7.92 -12.50 -2.65
C ALA A 82 -9.07 -11.48 -2.70
N LEU A 83 -9.52 -10.99 -1.53
CA LEU A 83 -10.58 -9.98 -1.48
C LEU A 83 -10.11 -8.65 -2.08
N GLN A 84 -8.87 -8.23 -1.80
CA GLN A 84 -8.28 -7.05 -2.41
C GLN A 84 -8.28 -7.17 -3.93
N GLY A 85 -7.82 -8.31 -4.49
CA GLY A 85 -7.85 -8.57 -5.92
C GLY A 85 -9.26 -8.49 -6.51
N ALA A 86 -10.26 -9.09 -5.83
CA ALA A 86 -11.65 -9.03 -6.25
C ALA A 86 -12.23 -7.61 -6.20
N LEU A 87 -11.89 -6.79 -5.20
CA LEU A 87 -12.33 -5.39 -5.14
C LEU A 87 -11.59 -4.49 -6.13
N TRP A 88 -10.37 -4.87 -6.52
CA TRP A 88 -9.50 -4.11 -7.40
C TRP A 88 -9.84 -4.32 -8.88
N LEU A 89 -9.92 -5.58 -9.31
CA LEU A 89 -10.27 -5.99 -10.69
C LEU A 89 -11.78 -6.16 -10.87
N GLY A 90 -12.47 -6.64 -9.85
CA GLY A 90 -13.88 -7.01 -9.91
C GLY A 90 -14.08 -8.51 -9.81
N PHE A 91 -15.34 -8.91 -9.70
CA PHE A 91 -15.75 -10.31 -9.65
C PHE A 91 -17.17 -10.46 -10.20
N THR A 92 -17.58 -11.68 -10.50
CA THR A 92 -18.97 -12.00 -10.86
C THR A 92 -19.64 -12.77 -9.73
N LYS A 93 -20.95 -12.58 -9.55
CA LYS A 93 -21.77 -13.43 -8.68
C LYS A 93 -22.93 -13.98 -9.46
N THR A 94 -23.12 -15.30 -9.39
CA THR A 94 -24.28 -15.97 -9.94
C THR A 94 -25.39 -16.04 -8.88
N ARG A 95 -26.57 -15.52 -9.22
CA ARG A 95 -27.78 -15.61 -8.38
C ARG A 95 -28.96 -16.00 -9.26
N LYS A 96 -29.71 -17.04 -8.87
CA LYS A 96 -30.91 -17.50 -9.61
C LYS A 96 -30.65 -17.64 -11.13
N ASN A 97 -29.58 -18.34 -11.51
CA ASN A 97 -29.12 -18.52 -12.90
C ASN A 97 -28.74 -17.24 -13.67
N LYS A 98 -28.62 -16.09 -13.01
CA LYS A 98 -28.10 -14.85 -13.60
C LYS A 98 -26.71 -14.53 -13.05
N THR A 99 -25.74 -14.41 -13.94
CA THR A 99 -24.39 -13.91 -13.61
C THR A 99 -24.42 -12.38 -13.63
N VAL A 100 -24.08 -11.77 -12.50
CA VAL A 100 -24.03 -10.31 -12.35
C VAL A 100 -22.57 -9.90 -12.13
N PRO A 101 -22.00 -9.01 -12.98
CA PRO A 101 -20.66 -8.47 -12.78
C PRO A 101 -20.65 -7.37 -11.71
N TYR A 102 -19.58 -7.32 -10.93
CA TYR A 102 -19.27 -6.27 -9.97
C TYR A 102 -17.88 -5.73 -10.32
N PRO A 103 -17.80 -4.68 -11.15
CA PRO A 103 -16.51 -4.18 -11.61
C PRO A 103 -15.72 -3.58 -10.44
N GLY A 104 -14.42 -3.87 -10.42
CA GLY A 104 -13.51 -3.38 -9.39
C GLY A 104 -13.16 -1.91 -9.58
N VAL A 105 -12.32 -1.38 -8.69
CA VAL A 105 -11.83 0.00 -8.78
C VAL A 105 -11.10 0.26 -10.09
N VAL A 106 -10.12 -0.57 -10.46
CA VAL A 106 -9.30 -0.34 -11.67
C VAL A 106 -10.09 -0.57 -12.95
N THR A 107 -10.99 -1.55 -12.97
CA THR A 107 -11.87 -1.79 -14.11
C THR A 107 -12.75 -0.58 -14.40
N ARG A 108 -13.35 0.02 -13.36
CA ARG A 108 -14.12 1.27 -13.51
C ARG A 108 -13.25 2.44 -13.98
N LEU A 109 -12.02 2.55 -13.51
CA LEU A 109 -11.10 3.60 -13.97
C LEU A 109 -10.71 3.43 -15.45
N ILE A 110 -10.62 2.19 -15.95
CA ILE A 110 -10.38 1.91 -17.37
C ILE A 110 -11.62 2.24 -18.19
N GLU A 111 -12.80 1.83 -17.72
CA GLU A 111 -14.08 2.15 -18.36
C GLU A 111 -14.32 3.67 -18.44
N ASP A 112 -13.90 4.41 -17.41
CA ASP A 112 -13.93 5.88 -17.35
C ASP A 112 -12.85 6.56 -18.24
N GLY A 113 -11.96 5.81 -18.90
CA GLY A 113 -10.85 6.34 -19.68
C GLY A 113 -9.74 7.01 -18.85
N LYS A 114 -9.74 6.82 -17.53
CA LYS A 114 -8.72 7.37 -16.60
C LYS A 114 -7.46 6.51 -16.53
N LEU A 115 -7.57 5.25 -16.94
CA LEU A 115 -6.46 4.32 -17.08
C LEU A 115 -6.55 3.63 -18.45
N ASN A 116 -5.39 3.49 -19.11
CA ASN A 116 -5.33 2.83 -20.42
C ASN A 116 -5.14 1.31 -20.31
N THR A 117 -4.74 0.82 -19.14
CA THR A 117 -4.45 -0.59 -18.90
C THR A 117 -4.69 -0.99 -17.46
N TYR A 118 -4.74 -2.29 -17.22
CA TYR A 118 -4.82 -2.85 -15.88
C TYR A 118 -3.51 -2.62 -15.11
N LEU A 119 -3.65 -2.04 -13.92
CA LEU A 119 -2.59 -1.94 -12.93
C LEU A 119 -2.96 -2.81 -11.74
N SER A 120 -2.10 -3.74 -11.33
CA SER A 120 -2.33 -4.55 -10.13
C SER A 120 -2.29 -3.71 -8.85
N PRO A 121 -2.85 -4.19 -7.71
CA PRO A 121 -2.77 -3.46 -6.43
C PRO A 121 -1.34 -3.10 -6.03
N TYR A 122 -0.37 -3.93 -6.43
CA TYR A 122 1.04 -3.73 -6.12
C TYR A 122 1.63 -2.48 -6.78
N HIS A 123 1.06 -2.02 -7.90
CA HIS A 123 1.50 -0.78 -8.55
C HIS A 123 1.34 0.44 -7.63
N THR A 124 0.42 0.43 -6.67
CA THR A 124 0.31 1.51 -5.68
C THR A 124 1.58 1.67 -4.83
N ARG A 125 2.29 0.56 -4.56
CA ARG A 125 3.59 0.57 -3.88
C ARG A 125 4.69 1.08 -4.81
N HIS A 126 4.70 0.65 -6.07
CA HIS A 126 5.65 1.17 -7.08
C HIS A 126 5.51 2.67 -7.23
N THR A 127 4.30 3.16 -7.51
CA THR A 127 4.01 4.60 -7.63
C THR A 127 4.45 5.37 -6.39
N PHE A 128 4.19 4.85 -5.18
CA PHE A 128 4.66 5.51 -3.96
C PHE A 128 6.19 5.61 -3.91
N ILE A 129 6.91 4.52 -4.18
CA ILE A 129 8.38 4.51 -4.14
C ILE A 129 8.95 5.45 -5.21
N THR A 130 8.50 5.36 -6.45
CA THR A 130 8.98 6.19 -7.57
C THR A 130 8.75 7.68 -7.31
N LEU A 131 7.53 8.09 -6.99
CA LEU A 131 7.22 9.50 -6.77
C LEU A 131 7.95 10.07 -5.54
N THR A 132 8.12 9.26 -4.47
CA THR A 132 8.85 9.70 -3.29
C THR A 132 10.34 9.85 -3.59
N ALA A 133 10.93 8.93 -4.37
CA ALA A 133 12.33 9.02 -4.79
C ALA A 133 12.57 10.26 -5.66
N TRP A 134 11.74 10.50 -6.68
CA TRP A 134 11.85 11.67 -7.55
C TRP A 134 11.68 12.99 -6.78
N ALA A 135 10.72 13.06 -5.86
CA ALA A 135 10.51 14.24 -5.02
C ALA A 135 11.70 14.55 -4.08
N ASN A 136 12.59 13.57 -3.84
CA ASN A 136 13.74 13.70 -2.97
C ASN A 136 15.07 13.47 -3.70
N LYS A 137 15.11 13.67 -5.02
CA LYS A 137 16.31 13.35 -5.84
C LYS A 137 17.59 14.08 -5.43
N GLU A 138 17.45 15.27 -4.85
CA GLU A 138 18.58 16.07 -4.34
C GLU A 138 19.07 15.60 -2.95
N ASN A 139 18.31 14.75 -2.26
CA ASN A 139 18.67 14.21 -0.95
C ASN A 139 19.28 12.81 -1.11
N SER A 140 20.61 12.76 -1.07
CA SER A 140 21.39 11.52 -1.20
C SER A 140 21.04 10.44 -0.14
N SER A 141 20.49 10.84 1.01
CA SER A 141 20.06 9.90 2.07
C SER A 141 18.61 9.43 1.91
N ALA A 142 17.80 10.10 1.07
CA ALA A 142 16.37 9.81 0.97
C ALA A 142 16.08 8.42 0.41
N LEU A 143 16.89 7.92 -0.52
CA LEU A 143 16.69 6.60 -1.10
C LEU A 143 16.93 5.48 -0.07
N ALA A 144 17.93 5.64 0.80
CA ALA A 144 18.18 4.73 1.92
C ALA A 144 17.04 4.77 2.95
N LEU A 145 16.56 5.97 3.29
CA LEU A 145 15.42 6.12 4.21
C LEU A 145 14.14 5.51 3.62
N LEU A 146 13.88 5.72 2.33
CA LEU A 146 12.75 5.13 1.61
C LEU A 146 12.84 3.59 1.58
N ALA A 147 14.04 3.05 1.34
CA ALA A 147 14.30 1.62 1.41
C ALA A 147 13.95 1.04 2.79
N ALA A 148 14.38 1.71 3.86
CA ALA A 148 14.04 1.33 5.24
C ALA A 148 12.52 1.41 5.50
N CYS A 149 11.88 2.52 5.13
CA CYS A 149 10.43 2.75 5.27
C CYS A 149 9.57 1.73 4.51
N CYS A 150 10.08 1.16 3.43
CA CYS A 150 9.40 0.16 2.63
C CYS A 150 9.85 -1.28 2.94
N GLU A 151 10.82 -1.51 3.82
CA GLU A 151 11.44 -2.82 4.06
C GLU A 151 11.96 -3.45 2.76
N ASN A 152 12.75 -2.70 2.00
CA ASN A 152 13.48 -3.13 0.80
C ASN A 152 14.96 -2.76 0.95
N SER A 153 15.83 -3.33 0.11
CA SER A 153 17.16 -2.75 -0.12
C SER A 153 17.11 -1.64 -1.18
N VAL A 154 18.12 -0.77 -1.17
CA VAL A 154 18.29 0.25 -2.21
C VAL A 154 18.40 -0.42 -3.59
N ASP A 155 19.16 -1.50 -3.71
CA ASP A 155 19.31 -2.25 -4.97
C ASP A 155 17.98 -2.78 -5.51
N VAL A 156 17.13 -3.30 -4.61
CA VAL A 156 15.80 -3.79 -5.01
C VAL A 156 14.93 -2.63 -5.50
N ILE A 157 15.00 -1.45 -4.85
CA ILE A 157 14.29 -0.26 -5.32
C ILE A 157 14.78 0.15 -6.70
N LEU A 158 16.08 0.30 -6.90
CA LEU A 158 16.67 0.72 -8.17
C LEU A 158 16.33 -0.27 -9.31
N LYS A 159 16.35 -1.57 -9.02
CA LYS A 159 16.14 -2.60 -10.05
C LYS A 159 14.68 -2.85 -10.41
N HIS A 160 13.77 -2.74 -9.43
CA HIS A 160 12.40 -3.26 -9.59
C HIS A 160 11.29 -2.21 -9.40
N TYR A 161 11.59 -1.06 -8.81
CA TYR A 161 10.56 -0.07 -8.47
C TYR A 161 10.79 1.29 -9.10
N LEU A 162 12.03 1.78 -9.07
CA LEU A 162 12.35 3.13 -9.52
C LEU A 162 12.25 3.20 -11.04
N ASP A 163 11.41 4.12 -11.50
CA ASP A 163 11.30 4.47 -12.91
C ASP A 163 12.24 5.64 -13.23
N VAL A 164 12.54 5.84 -14.51
CA VAL A 164 13.44 6.89 -14.97
C VAL A 164 12.81 8.26 -14.76
N ASP A 165 13.50 9.17 -14.07
CA ASP A 165 13.08 10.57 -14.00
C ASP A 165 13.36 11.25 -15.35
N HIS A 166 12.37 11.27 -16.22
CA HIS A 166 12.45 11.90 -17.54
C HIS A 166 12.61 13.43 -17.49
N SER A 167 12.54 14.06 -16.32
CA SER A 167 12.84 15.49 -16.16
C SER A 167 14.32 15.80 -16.02
N VAL A 168 15.18 14.78 -15.87
CA VAL A 168 16.63 14.93 -15.67
C VAL A 168 17.37 14.74 -17.00
N THR A 169 18.27 15.67 -17.31
CA THR A 169 19.17 15.58 -18.46
C THR A 169 20.53 15.05 -18.03
N LEU A 170 21.09 14.11 -18.77
CA LEU A 170 22.47 13.67 -18.58
C LEU A 170 23.44 14.79 -18.98
N ILE A 171 24.31 15.19 -18.07
CA ILE A 171 25.40 16.12 -18.38
C ILE A 171 26.56 15.29 -18.94
N ILE A 172 26.88 15.50 -20.21
CA ILE A 172 28.08 14.94 -20.85
C ILE A 172 29.19 15.98 -20.68
N ILE A 173 30.28 15.59 -20.02
CA ILE A 173 31.48 16.43 -19.92
C ILE A 173 32.36 16.09 -21.13
N GLU A 174 32.62 17.08 -21.98
CA GLU A 174 33.60 17.00 -23.08
C GLU A 174 35.05 17.06 -22.57
#